data_AF-A0A3M6V0A1-F1
#
_entry.id   AF-A0A3M6V0A1-F1
#
_cell.length_a   1.000
_cell.length_b   1.000
_cell.length_c   1.000
_cell.angle_alpha   90.00
_cell.angle_beta   90.00
_cell.angle_gamma   90.00
#
_symmetry.space_group_name_H-M   'P 1'
#
loop_
_entity.id
_entity.type
_entity.pdbx_description
1 polymer ?
#
loop_
_entity_poly.entity_id
_entity_poly.type
_entity_poly.pdbx_seq_one_letter_code
_entity_poly.pdbx_strand_id
1 'polypeptide(L)'
;SASGVFERYEGYSLHGHVISVCNSKDVECGLRCLRNERCRSYNCFRAQSLGSMCYLNNETRRSKPKDFVANQDERQMNFSTIGHGRKKKKFIILFKKKDEKFNLMNVCLFLRSLENIGSSSSSPGDSCKHIRESRDSLEDGEYWIDPEKNGNPLKVFCDMTTDGGGWLLVANLEMLSSKPPKKWTTETSYRGISNFANNEMGIRLSAMKELRSHLSFTQLRFYCSKQQGRTFHVTTAANSSGEAVVQYFSGQTDVLPSSCNSFERMQGDNSRLASKCDRWGNDGSKYAGKWGHHKHRGERRMYNHAAFIPEEYHWVAVLGKWWCDDDNGSNLIAISPDFRLVGHVIETCNADAFECGLRCVRNRKCWSYNYYGNKFCELNDQTWHLSPVTLIPANGFTYYGKERRGFHSLKLGRSCMDIRRTEHPLINGEYWIDPEGNGNPMKVYCDMTTHGGGWLLIFNIVFNHQANLPVKEDYRVIDNYQNNQTLLTNSALHKLRTHIHFTQLRFHRHKKNVSNFHIVTKTDEKGEAVIQYFTGQTETVPTSCGSFQKMEDDDSELAKSCSWWGKKNSAYRSDTWGIVGRRELYDVPMFIGGLHHWMTSPKGDRWECDDFHDPQHSQLQAPPTQGDFWRIFIR
;
A
#
# COMPACT_ATOMS: atom_id res chain seq x y z
N SER A 1 -23.06 23.30 0.22
CA SER A 1 -24.33 22.54 0.04
C SER A 1 -24.52 21.57 1.19
N ALA A 2 -25.75 21.15 1.52
CA ALA A 2 -26.00 20.10 2.55
C ALA A 2 -25.49 18.68 2.14
N SER A 3 -24.77 18.58 1.01
CA SER A 3 -24.23 17.36 0.39
C SER A 3 -23.24 16.60 1.26
N GLY A 4 -22.65 17.25 2.26
CA GLY A 4 -21.77 16.58 3.22
C GLY A 4 -22.51 15.67 4.21
N VAL A 5 -23.78 15.95 4.55
CA VAL A 5 -24.54 15.20 5.56
C VAL A 5 -25.44 14.13 4.93
N PHE A 6 -25.94 14.38 3.72
CA PHE A 6 -26.86 13.48 3.02
C PHE A 6 -26.22 12.84 1.79
N GLU A 7 -26.40 11.53 1.62
CA GLU A 7 -26.14 10.80 0.37
C GLU A 7 -27.31 11.04 -0.59
N ARG A 8 -27.04 11.64 -1.76
CA ARG A 8 -28.05 12.01 -2.76
C ARG A 8 -28.06 11.03 -3.94
N TYR A 9 -29.25 10.68 -4.39
CA TYR A 9 -29.51 9.83 -5.55
C TYR A 9 -30.49 10.54 -6.48
N GLU A 10 -30.01 10.94 -7.66
CA GLU A 10 -30.83 11.64 -8.65
C GLU A 10 -31.70 10.66 -9.43
N GLY A 11 -32.98 10.99 -9.65
CA GLY A 11 -33.91 10.15 -10.41
C GLY A 11 -34.48 8.96 -9.64
N TYR A 12 -34.31 8.91 -8.32
CA TYR A 12 -34.86 7.88 -7.44
C TYR A 12 -35.75 8.48 -6.36
N SER A 13 -36.71 7.69 -5.87
CA SER A 13 -37.53 8.05 -4.72
C SER A 13 -37.90 6.83 -3.87
N LEU A 14 -38.16 7.06 -2.59
CA LEU A 14 -38.62 6.04 -1.64
C LEU A 14 -40.14 6.17 -1.44
N HIS A 15 -40.88 5.12 -1.72
CA HIS A 15 -42.35 5.11 -1.68
C HIS A 15 -42.91 4.49 -0.39
N GLY A 16 -44.10 4.93 0.05
CA GLY A 16 -44.84 4.30 1.15
C GLY A 16 -44.36 4.63 2.58
N HIS A 17 -43.32 5.45 2.74
CA HIS A 17 -42.67 5.72 4.03
C HIS A 17 -42.69 7.20 4.44
N VAL A 18 -43.54 8.01 3.81
CA VAL A 18 -43.63 9.45 4.05
C VAL A 18 -44.27 9.74 5.41
N ILE A 19 -43.58 10.52 6.24
CA ILE A 19 -44.03 10.93 7.57
C ILE A 19 -44.36 12.41 7.67
N SER A 20 -43.87 13.24 6.75
CA SER A 20 -44.14 14.67 6.74
C SER A 20 -43.88 15.25 5.35
N VAL A 21 -44.65 16.26 4.97
CA VAL A 21 -44.49 16.98 3.71
C VAL A 21 -44.18 18.44 4.01
N CYS A 22 -43.22 19.02 3.30
CA CYS A 22 -42.90 20.44 3.42
C CYS A 22 -42.57 21.07 2.07
N ASN A 23 -42.95 22.34 1.91
CA ASN A 23 -42.55 23.15 0.75
C ASN A 23 -41.40 24.06 1.16
N SER A 24 -40.18 23.75 0.70
CA SER A 24 -39.03 24.65 0.84
C SER A 24 -37.90 24.26 -0.14
N LYS A 25 -36.80 25.02 -0.15
CA LYS A 25 -35.57 24.63 -0.84
C LYS A 25 -35.02 23.34 -0.21
N ASP A 26 -34.44 22.49 -1.06
CA ASP A 26 -33.83 21.20 -0.71
C ASP A 26 -32.96 21.23 0.57
N VAL A 27 -32.13 22.27 0.74
CA VAL A 27 -31.29 22.44 1.94
C VAL A 27 -32.13 22.56 3.21
N GLU A 28 -33.23 23.28 3.18
CA GLU A 28 -34.12 23.44 4.32
C GLU A 28 -34.89 22.14 4.61
N CYS A 29 -35.25 21.37 3.57
CA CYS A 29 -35.84 20.06 3.72
C CYS A 29 -34.91 19.08 4.47
N GLY A 30 -33.61 19.08 4.12
CA GLY A 30 -32.61 18.32 4.86
C GLY A 30 -32.51 18.73 6.32
N LEU A 31 -32.54 20.03 6.62
CA LEU A 31 -32.53 20.52 8.01
C LEU A 31 -33.80 20.11 8.78
N ARG A 32 -34.98 20.17 8.15
CA ARG A 32 -36.24 19.70 8.74
C ARG A 32 -36.21 18.20 9.00
N CYS A 33 -35.61 17.41 8.11
CA CYS A 33 -35.38 15.99 8.36
C CYS A 33 -34.45 15.77 9.57
N LEU A 34 -33.35 16.51 9.71
CA LEU A 34 -32.44 16.34 10.86
C LEU A 34 -33.08 16.70 12.20
N ARG A 35 -34.01 17.67 12.22
CA ARG A 35 -34.78 18.05 13.41
C ARG A 35 -35.87 17.04 13.76
N ASN A 36 -36.43 16.35 12.78
CA ASN A 36 -37.44 15.33 13.02
C ASN A 36 -36.78 14.00 13.43
N GLU A 37 -36.98 13.58 14.68
CA GLU A 37 -36.35 12.37 15.21
C GLU A 37 -36.70 11.08 14.45
N ARG A 38 -37.88 11.06 13.83
CA ARG A 38 -38.35 9.92 13.04
C ARG A 38 -37.83 9.95 11.61
N CYS A 39 -37.29 11.07 11.12
CA CYS A 39 -36.84 11.19 9.75
C CYS A 39 -35.45 10.55 9.53
N ARG A 40 -35.34 9.74 8.48
CA ARG A 40 -34.12 9.03 8.07
C ARG A 40 -33.69 9.33 6.64
N SER A 41 -34.63 9.73 5.80
CA SER A 41 -34.38 10.17 4.43
C SER A 41 -35.48 11.13 3.96
N TYR A 42 -35.35 11.72 2.78
CA TYR A 42 -36.42 12.50 2.17
C TYR A 42 -36.36 12.46 0.64
N ASN A 43 -37.52 12.53 -0.01
CA ASN A 43 -37.66 12.79 -1.44
C ASN A 43 -37.82 14.30 -1.63
N CYS A 44 -37.19 14.89 -2.66
CA CYS A 44 -37.29 16.31 -2.97
C CYS A 44 -37.59 16.50 -4.47
N PHE A 45 -38.72 17.17 -4.75
CA PHE A 45 -39.18 17.52 -6.09
C PHE A 45 -38.87 18.98 -6.40
N ARG A 46 -38.07 19.24 -7.45
CA ARG A 46 -37.73 20.61 -7.89
C ARG A 46 -38.75 21.12 -8.91
N ALA A 47 -39.69 21.95 -8.46
CA ALA A 47 -40.48 22.79 -9.37
C ALA A 47 -39.71 24.09 -9.71
N GLN A 48 -39.69 24.48 -10.98
CA GLN A 48 -38.87 25.59 -11.49
C GLN A 48 -39.29 27.00 -11.01
N SER A 49 -40.44 27.18 -10.34
CA SER A 49 -40.95 28.53 -10.03
C SER A 49 -41.67 28.75 -8.69
N LEU A 50 -41.87 27.74 -7.81
CA LEU A 50 -42.66 27.92 -6.56
C LEU A 50 -42.16 27.20 -5.29
N GLY A 51 -40.90 26.76 -5.27
CA GLY A 51 -40.32 26.01 -4.14
C GLY A 51 -40.27 24.50 -4.40
N SER A 52 -39.43 23.77 -3.65
CA SER A 52 -39.32 22.31 -3.80
C SER A 52 -40.27 21.60 -2.84
N MET A 53 -41.04 20.64 -3.34
CA MET A 53 -41.89 19.80 -2.50
C MET A 53 -41.08 18.64 -1.96
N CYS A 54 -41.01 18.53 -0.63
CA CYS A 54 -40.19 17.56 0.06
C CYS A 54 -41.04 16.60 0.90
N TYR A 55 -40.80 15.31 0.73
CA TYR A 55 -41.47 14.23 1.44
C TYR A 55 -40.45 13.57 2.37
N LEU A 56 -40.54 13.87 3.66
CA LEU A 56 -39.67 13.30 4.69
C LEU A 56 -40.10 11.86 4.98
N ASN A 57 -39.14 10.94 5.04
CA ASN A 57 -39.39 9.51 5.22
C ASN A 57 -38.79 9.01 6.54
N ASN A 58 -39.46 8.06 7.18
CA ASN A 58 -38.92 7.36 8.36
C ASN A 58 -37.99 6.19 8.03
N GLU A 59 -37.89 5.82 6.77
CA GLU A 59 -37.08 4.69 6.31
C GLU A 59 -35.95 5.15 5.37
N THR A 60 -35.09 4.21 4.97
CA THR A 60 -33.95 4.44 4.06
C THR A 60 -33.96 3.43 2.92
N ARG A 61 -33.20 3.68 1.85
CA ARG A 61 -33.01 2.69 0.77
C ARG A 61 -32.43 1.36 1.24
N ARG A 62 -31.73 1.33 2.38
CA ARG A 62 -31.12 0.11 2.93
C ARG A 62 -32.13 -0.70 3.75
N SER A 63 -32.97 -0.02 4.51
CA SER A 63 -34.01 -0.68 5.31
C SER A 63 -35.20 -1.13 4.47
N LYS A 64 -35.50 -0.42 3.36
CA LYS A 64 -36.61 -0.72 2.44
C LYS A 64 -36.16 -0.67 0.97
N PRO A 65 -35.32 -1.63 0.52
CA PRO A 65 -34.74 -1.60 -0.83
C PRO A 65 -35.78 -1.83 -1.94
N LYS A 66 -36.86 -2.57 -1.67
CA LYS A 66 -37.93 -2.84 -2.66
C LYS A 66 -38.79 -1.61 -2.96
N ASP A 67 -38.87 -0.68 -2.02
CA ASP A 67 -39.69 0.52 -2.12
C ASP A 67 -38.89 1.72 -2.66
N PHE A 68 -37.59 1.51 -2.91
CA PHE A 68 -36.68 2.47 -3.51
C PHE A 68 -36.64 2.26 -5.02
N VAL A 69 -37.30 3.15 -5.76
CA VAL A 69 -37.61 2.93 -7.16
C VAL A 69 -37.00 4.04 -8.01
N ALA A 70 -36.53 3.67 -9.20
CA ALA A 70 -36.11 4.63 -10.23
C ALA A 70 -37.36 5.25 -10.87
N ASN A 71 -37.41 6.58 -10.91
CA ASN A 71 -38.55 7.30 -11.48
C ASN A 71 -38.39 7.36 -13.01
N GLN A 72 -39.32 6.76 -13.76
CA GLN A 72 -39.19 6.63 -15.23
C GLN A 72 -39.48 7.93 -16.01
N ASP A 73 -40.10 8.95 -15.40
CA ASP A 73 -40.54 10.15 -16.15
C ASP A 73 -40.05 11.53 -15.67
N GLU A 74 -39.23 11.68 -14.63
CA GLU A 74 -38.81 13.04 -14.22
C GLU A 74 -37.37 13.12 -13.66
N ARG A 75 -36.50 13.87 -14.36
CA ARG A 75 -35.20 14.37 -13.84
C ARG A 75 -35.35 15.39 -12.68
N GLN A 76 -36.55 15.53 -12.12
CA GLN A 76 -36.89 16.58 -11.15
C GLN A 76 -37.03 16.06 -9.71
N MET A 77 -36.96 14.73 -9.49
CA MET A 77 -36.96 14.12 -8.15
C MET A 77 -35.58 13.64 -7.70
N ASN A 78 -35.25 13.93 -6.44
CA ASN A 78 -34.01 13.49 -5.79
C ASN A 78 -34.32 12.83 -4.44
N PHE A 79 -33.73 11.68 -4.19
CA PHE A 79 -33.73 11.04 -2.88
C PHE A 79 -32.46 11.42 -2.10
N SER A 80 -32.62 11.76 -0.83
CA SER A 80 -31.51 12.09 0.08
C SER A 80 -31.63 11.29 1.37
N THR A 81 -30.56 10.59 1.79
CA THR A 81 -30.54 9.83 3.06
C THR A 81 -29.36 10.25 3.93
N ILE A 82 -29.51 10.18 5.26
CA ILE A 82 -28.48 10.63 6.20
C ILE A 82 -27.24 9.72 6.10
N GLY A 83 -26.07 10.27 5.79
CA GLY A 83 -24.82 9.52 5.62
C GLY A 83 -24.20 9.01 6.94
N HIS A 84 -23.51 7.87 6.88
CA HIS A 84 -23.07 7.11 8.07
C HIS A 84 -21.60 7.31 8.51
N GLY A 85 -21.05 8.53 8.44
CA GLY A 85 -19.66 8.82 8.89
C GLY A 85 -19.52 9.22 10.37
N ARG A 86 -18.37 8.96 11.02
CA ARG A 86 -18.07 9.35 12.43
C ARG A 86 -18.21 10.86 12.67
N LYS A 87 -17.66 11.70 11.77
CA LYS A 87 -17.80 13.18 11.82
C LYS A 87 -19.28 13.60 11.64
N LYS A 88 -20.03 12.91 10.76
CA LYS A 88 -21.47 13.16 10.49
C LYS A 88 -22.37 12.79 11.68
N LYS A 89 -22.13 11.66 12.35
CA LYS A 89 -22.85 11.26 13.58
C LYS A 89 -22.67 12.27 14.71
N LYS A 90 -21.45 12.78 14.91
CA LYS A 90 -21.16 13.80 15.93
C LYS A 90 -21.92 15.10 15.65
N PHE A 91 -21.96 15.56 14.38
CA PHE A 91 -22.76 16.72 13.96
C PHE A 91 -24.26 16.55 14.25
N ILE A 92 -24.84 15.39 13.89
CA ILE A 92 -26.27 15.12 14.11
C ILE A 92 -26.61 15.16 15.61
N ILE A 93 -25.74 14.61 16.46
CA ILE A 93 -25.91 14.65 17.92
C ILE A 93 -25.81 16.09 18.45
N LEU A 94 -24.86 16.89 17.96
CA LEU A 94 -24.70 18.29 18.35
C LEU A 94 -25.85 19.18 17.86
N PHE A 95 -26.32 18.97 16.64
CA PHE A 95 -27.42 19.72 16.03
C PHE A 95 -28.76 19.41 16.70
N LYS A 96 -28.99 18.17 17.13
CA LYS A 96 -30.17 17.78 17.90
C LYS A 96 -30.17 18.26 19.36
N LYS A 97 -29.01 18.66 19.90
CA LYS A 97 -28.84 19.07 21.31
C LYS A 97 -29.00 20.58 21.58
N LYS A 98 -29.10 21.44 20.56
CA LYS A 98 -29.21 22.90 20.75
C LYS A 98 -30.49 23.47 20.14
N ASP A 99 -31.29 24.15 20.95
CA ASP A 99 -32.54 24.81 20.54
C ASP A 99 -32.36 26.26 20.04
N GLU A 100 -31.15 26.82 20.00
CA GLU A 100 -30.96 28.23 19.63
C GLU A 100 -30.11 28.47 18.38
N LYS A 101 -30.67 29.32 17.50
CA LYS A 101 -30.14 30.00 16.31
C LYS A 101 -28.67 29.67 15.93
N PHE A 102 -28.47 28.54 15.25
CA PHE A 102 -27.33 28.40 14.33
C PHE A 102 -27.53 29.34 13.14
N ASN A 103 -26.78 30.45 13.08
CA ASN A 103 -26.74 31.29 11.89
C ASN A 103 -26.20 30.47 10.70
N LEU A 104 -26.78 30.66 9.51
CA LEU A 104 -26.40 29.99 8.25
C LEU A 104 -24.88 30.02 8.01
N MET A 105 -24.21 31.10 8.45
CA MET A 105 -22.76 31.28 8.31
C MET A 105 -21.94 30.27 9.15
N ASN A 106 -22.35 29.97 10.38
CA ASN A 106 -21.69 28.98 11.25
C ASN A 106 -21.94 27.54 10.77
N VAL A 107 -23.12 27.28 10.19
CA VAL A 107 -23.40 26.00 9.53
C VAL A 107 -22.53 25.84 8.28
N CYS A 108 -22.36 26.88 7.48
CA CYS A 108 -21.49 26.86 6.30
C CYS A 108 -20.02 26.62 6.64
N LEU A 109 -19.47 27.31 7.66
CA LEU A 109 -18.09 27.11 8.11
C LEU A 109 -17.85 25.68 8.64
N PHE A 110 -18.82 25.11 9.37
CA PHE A 110 -18.70 23.75 9.88
C PHE A 110 -18.91 22.69 8.77
N LEU A 111 -19.79 22.93 7.80
CA LEU A 111 -19.94 22.06 6.62
C LEU A 111 -18.66 22.02 5.77
N ARG A 112 -17.92 23.13 5.66
CA ARG A 112 -16.59 23.14 5.01
C ARG A 112 -15.58 22.24 5.72
N SER A 113 -15.63 22.14 7.05
CA SER A 113 -14.78 21.21 7.82
C SER A 113 -15.16 19.73 7.68
N LEU A 114 -16.28 19.43 7.02
CA LEU A 114 -16.76 18.08 6.71
C LEU A 114 -16.46 17.66 5.26
N GLU A 115 -16.02 18.59 4.40
CA GLU A 115 -15.53 18.26 3.05
C GLU A 115 -14.15 17.63 3.16
N ASN A 116 -13.92 16.54 2.42
CA ASN A 116 -12.62 15.90 2.34
C ASN A 116 -11.61 16.91 1.79
N ILE A 117 -10.45 17.04 2.44
CA ILE A 117 -9.38 17.94 1.97
C ILE A 117 -8.99 17.55 0.54
N GLY A 118 -8.87 18.54 -0.34
CA GLY A 118 -8.55 18.37 -1.76
C GLY A 118 -9.72 18.01 -2.67
N SER A 119 -10.94 17.81 -2.13
CA SER A 119 -12.10 17.43 -2.95
C SER A 119 -12.73 18.60 -3.73
N SER A 120 -12.50 19.85 -3.31
CA SER A 120 -13.11 21.03 -3.90
C SER A 120 -12.17 22.24 -3.82
N SER A 121 -12.38 23.25 -4.66
CA SER A 121 -11.65 24.53 -4.55
C SER A 121 -11.98 25.29 -3.26
N SER A 122 -13.09 24.97 -2.58
CA SER A 122 -13.42 25.54 -1.27
C SER A 122 -12.76 24.82 -0.09
N SER A 123 -12.16 23.66 -0.33
CA SER A 123 -11.42 22.85 0.66
C SER A 123 -10.16 22.23 0.02
N PRO A 124 -9.20 23.05 -0.47
CA PRO A 124 -7.98 22.54 -1.08
C PRO A 124 -7.03 21.98 -0.02
N GLY A 125 -6.16 21.04 -0.40
CA GLY A 125 -5.01 20.68 0.43
C GLY A 125 -3.79 21.55 0.12
N ASP A 126 -2.94 21.81 1.10
CA ASP A 126 -1.63 22.46 0.85
C ASP A 126 -0.80 21.74 -0.25
N SER A 127 -0.86 20.41 -0.31
CA SER A 127 -0.16 19.58 -1.31
C SER A 127 -0.81 18.20 -1.44
N CYS A 128 -0.44 17.43 -2.47
CA CYS A 128 -0.86 16.03 -2.60
C CYS A 128 -0.49 15.21 -1.35
N LYS A 129 0.70 15.42 -0.78
CA LYS A 129 1.15 14.76 0.45
C LYS A 129 0.29 15.15 1.67
N HIS A 130 -0.09 16.42 1.80
CA HIS A 130 -0.99 16.86 2.88
C HIS A 130 -2.37 16.18 2.80
N ILE A 131 -2.94 16.09 1.59
CA ILE A 131 -4.20 15.35 1.36
C ILE A 131 -4.03 13.87 1.74
N ARG A 132 -2.91 13.25 1.32
CA ARG A 132 -2.60 11.85 1.61
C ARG A 132 -2.49 11.56 3.11
N GLU A 133 -1.85 12.46 3.85
CA GLU A 133 -1.65 12.36 5.30
C GLU A 133 -2.94 12.60 6.10
N SER A 134 -3.88 13.40 5.57
CA SER A 134 -5.18 13.62 6.22
C SER A 134 -6.08 12.38 6.23
N ARG A 135 -5.75 11.37 5.41
CA ARG A 135 -6.51 10.12 5.20
C ARG A 135 -7.94 10.34 4.70
N ASP A 136 -8.25 11.51 4.16
CA ASP A 136 -9.56 11.81 3.60
C ASP A 136 -9.70 11.29 2.15
N SER A 137 -8.59 10.98 1.47
CA SER A 137 -8.57 10.32 0.17
C SER A 137 -7.30 9.46 -0.05
N LEU A 138 -7.47 8.25 -0.58
CA LEU A 138 -6.40 7.25 -0.76
C LEU A 138 -6.22 6.80 -2.22
N GLU A 139 -7.03 7.31 -3.14
CA GLU A 139 -7.05 6.89 -4.54
C GLU A 139 -6.30 7.88 -5.42
N ASP A 140 -5.68 7.40 -6.50
CA ASP A 140 -5.06 8.26 -7.50
C ASP A 140 -6.14 9.06 -8.23
N GLY A 141 -5.85 10.31 -8.57
CA GLY A 141 -6.81 11.12 -9.32
C GLY A 141 -6.64 12.61 -9.16
N GLU A 142 -7.74 13.31 -9.41
CA GLU A 142 -7.76 14.77 -9.46
C GLU A 142 -8.09 15.38 -8.10
N TYR A 143 -7.27 16.34 -7.68
CA TYR A 143 -7.42 17.02 -6.40
C TYR A 143 -7.20 18.53 -6.53
N TRP A 144 -7.74 19.28 -5.58
CA TRP A 144 -7.49 20.71 -5.43
C TRP A 144 -6.38 20.95 -4.42
N ILE A 145 -5.35 21.70 -4.83
CA ILE A 145 -4.30 22.15 -3.91
C ILE A 145 -4.15 23.67 -3.90
N ASP A 146 -3.71 24.23 -2.77
CA ASP A 146 -3.34 25.65 -2.63
C ASP A 146 -1.94 25.78 -2.03
N PRO A 147 -0.88 25.66 -2.87
CA PRO A 147 0.51 25.76 -2.41
C PRO A 147 0.86 27.09 -1.76
N GLU A 148 0.24 28.18 -2.22
CA GLU A 148 0.52 29.54 -1.76
C GLU A 148 -0.25 29.91 -0.49
N LYS A 149 -1.29 29.14 -0.15
CA LYS A 149 -2.20 29.42 0.98
C LYS A 149 -2.86 30.80 0.89
N ASN A 150 -3.10 31.26 -0.33
CA ASN A 150 -3.66 32.59 -0.60
C ASN A 150 -5.12 32.54 -1.08
N GLY A 151 -5.75 31.36 -1.07
CA GLY A 151 -7.13 31.18 -1.51
C GLY A 151 -7.28 31.11 -3.02
N ASN A 152 -6.19 30.87 -3.76
CA ASN A 152 -6.19 30.65 -5.21
C ASN A 152 -5.78 29.20 -5.57
N PRO A 153 -6.66 28.21 -5.27
CA PRO A 153 -6.35 26.81 -5.47
C PRO A 153 -6.36 26.43 -6.95
N LEU A 154 -5.58 25.41 -7.29
CA LEU A 154 -5.52 24.82 -8.62
C LEU A 154 -5.84 23.32 -8.56
N LYS A 155 -6.41 22.81 -9.64
CA LYS A 155 -6.65 21.37 -9.80
C LYS A 155 -5.39 20.69 -10.30
N VAL A 156 -5.04 19.54 -9.74
CA VAL A 156 -3.82 18.78 -10.05
C VAL A 156 -4.13 17.29 -10.06
N PHE A 157 -3.24 16.49 -10.64
CA PHE A 157 -3.27 15.04 -10.49
C PHE A 157 -2.31 14.63 -9.36
N CYS A 158 -2.83 13.84 -8.41
CA CYS A 158 -2.05 13.25 -7.34
C CYS A 158 -2.04 11.72 -7.47
N ASP A 159 -0.85 11.13 -7.40
CA ASP A 159 -0.67 9.70 -7.19
C ASP A 159 -0.55 9.45 -5.67
N MET A 160 -1.56 8.80 -5.13
CA MET A 160 -1.78 8.49 -3.72
C MET A 160 -1.42 7.04 -3.36
N THR A 161 -1.13 6.21 -4.34
CA THR A 161 -0.92 4.76 -4.15
C THR A 161 0.55 4.36 -4.28
N THR A 162 1.30 4.94 -5.21
CA THR A 162 2.68 4.51 -5.48
C THR A 162 3.62 4.99 -4.39
N ASP A 163 4.39 4.07 -3.80
CA ASP A 163 5.48 4.39 -2.86
C ASP A 163 5.03 5.28 -1.69
N GLY A 164 3.90 4.94 -1.07
CA GLY A 164 3.30 5.71 0.02
C GLY A 164 2.42 6.89 -0.42
N GLY A 165 2.49 7.28 -1.69
CA GLY A 165 1.63 8.29 -2.30
C GLY A 165 1.94 9.73 -1.90
N GLY A 166 1.10 10.66 -2.35
CA GLY A 166 1.30 12.09 -2.18
C GLY A 166 2.17 12.72 -3.27
N TRP A 167 2.37 12.02 -4.38
CA TRP A 167 3.11 12.50 -5.54
C TRP A 167 2.27 13.50 -6.34
N LEU A 168 2.84 14.65 -6.66
CA LEU A 168 2.25 15.65 -7.54
C LEU A 168 2.78 15.46 -8.97
N LEU A 169 1.88 15.30 -9.95
CA LEU A 169 2.26 15.18 -11.35
C LEU A 169 2.67 16.55 -11.91
N VAL A 170 3.96 16.75 -12.20
CA VAL A 170 4.49 18.03 -12.73
C VAL A 170 4.79 18.00 -14.24
N ALA A 171 4.74 16.83 -14.84
CA ALA A 171 4.82 16.62 -16.27
C ALA A 171 4.01 15.38 -16.66
N ASN A 172 3.15 15.52 -17.67
CA ASN A 172 2.39 14.43 -18.26
C ASN A 172 2.56 14.44 -19.78
N LEU A 173 3.27 13.44 -20.30
CA LEU A 173 3.65 13.35 -21.70
C LEU A 173 3.24 11.95 -22.21
N GLU A 174 2.10 11.85 -22.89
CA GLU A 174 1.59 10.60 -23.46
C GLU A 174 1.46 10.68 -24.98
N MET A 175 2.00 9.68 -25.68
CA MET A 175 1.87 9.57 -27.14
C MET A 175 0.59 8.80 -27.49
N LEU A 176 -0.45 9.51 -27.90
CA LEU A 176 -1.70 8.93 -28.41
C LEU A 176 -1.64 8.52 -29.90
N SER A 177 -0.55 8.86 -30.60
CA SER A 177 -0.33 8.50 -32.01
C SER A 177 1.15 8.18 -32.29
N SER A 178 1.43 7.53 -33.43
CA SER A 178 2.78 7.09 -33.82
C SER A 178 3.74 8.22 -34.21
N LYS A 179 3.33 9.49 -34.11
CA LYS A 179 4.18 10.65 -34.39
C LYS A 179 4.16 11.63 -33.21
N PRO A 180 5.34 12.06 -32.71
CA PRO A 180 5.40 13.05 -31.65
C PRO A 180 4.82 14.40 -32.13
N PRO A 181 4.19 15.18 -31.25
CA PRO A 181 3.69 16.52 -31.58
C PRO A 181 4.81 17.40 -32.13
N LYS A 182 4.57 18.06 -33.27
CA LYS A 182 5.62 18.86 -33.97
C LYS A 182 6.13 20.07 -33.16
N LYS A 183 5.37 20.55 -32.16
CA LYS A 183 5.75 21.70 -31.31
C LYS A 183 5.23 21.51 -29.88
N TRP A 184 5.94 20.70 -29.10
CA TRP A 184 5.72 20.68 -27.65
C TRP A 184 6.27 21.95 -27.00
N THR A 185 5.47 22.60 -26.16
CA THR A 185 5.85 23.81 -25.42
C THR A 185 5.65 23.63 -23.93
N THR A 186 6.67 23.99 -23.14
CA THR A 186 6.60 23.95 -21.69
C THR A 186 5.85 25.14 -21.10
N GLU A 187 5.09 24.86 -20.05
CA GLU A 187 4.37 25.82 -19.22
C GLU A 187 5.37 26.72 -18.46
N THR A 188 5.16 28.03 -18.50
CA THR A 188 6.07 29.02 -17.89
C THR A 188 5.84 29.25 -16.40
N SER A 189 4.68 28.85 -15.88
CA SER A 189 4.30 28.96 -14.47
C SER A 189 3.97 27.56 -13.93
N TYR A 190 4.21 27.34 -12.64
CA TYR A 190 3.83 26.07 -12.00
C TYR A 190 2.31 25.84 -12.05
N ARG A 191 1.52 26.91 -12.14
CA ARG A 191 0.06 26.81 -12.28
C ARG A 191 -0.37 26.07 -13.53
N GLY A 192 0.49 25.98 -14.55
CA GLY A 192 0.28 25.16 -15.74
C GLY A 192 0.15 23.65 -15.46
N ILE A 193 0.50 23.17 -14.27
CA ILE A 193 0.26 21.78 -13.85
C ILE A 193 -1.22 21.40 -13.96
N SER A 194 -2.16 22.36 -13.84
CA SER A 194 -3.59 22.09 -14.00
C SER A 194 -3.99 21.61 -15.40
N ASN A 195 -3.10 21.75 -16.39
CA ASN A 195 -3.32 21.30 -17.76
C ASN A 195 -3.01 19.81 -17.95
N PHE A 196 -2.74 19.04 -16.90
CA PHE A 196 -2.33 17.63 -16.96
C PHE A 196 -3.18 16.72 -17.87
N ALA A 197 -4.47 17.02 -18.04
CA ALA A 197 -5.40 16.25 -18.87
C ALA A 197 -5.16 16.39 -20.39
N ASN A 198 -4.29 17.32 -20.81
CA ASN A 198 -3.95 17.49 -22.23
C ASN A 198 -2.91 16.49 -22.73
N ASN A 199 -2.36 15.63 -21.86
CA ASN A 199 -1.34 14.63 -22.15
C ASN A 199 -0.04 15.17 -22.79
N GLU A 200 0.16 16.49 -22.77
CA GLU A 200 1.32 17.21 -23.31
C GLU A 200 1.83 18.27 -22.32
N MET A 201 1.57 18.10 -21.02
CA MET A 201 1.88 19.08 -19.99
C MET A 201 3.31 18.89 -19.44
N GLY A 202 4.04 19.98 -19.26
CA GLY A 202 5.27 19.98 -18.46
C GLY A 202 5.74 21.39 -18.15
N ILE A 203 6.14 21.63 -16.90
CA ILE A 203 6.58 22.95 -16.44
C ILE A 203 8.08 23.18 -16.64
N ARG A 204 8.46 24.44 -16.85
CA ARG A 204 9.85 24.91 -16.99
C ARG A 204 10.64 24.85 -15.68
N LEU A 205 11.96 25.00 -15.79
CA LEU A 205 12.85 25.11 -14.64
C LEU A 205 12.48 26.29 -13.73
N SER A 206 12.16 27.45 -14.31
CA SER A 206 11.70 28.63 -13.55
C SER A 206 10.43 28.34 -12.76
N ALA A 207 9.48 27.62 -13.36
CA ALA A 207 8.23 27.21 -12.73
C ALA A 207 8.46 26.15 -11.64
N MET A 208 9.38 25.20 -11.83
CA MET A 208 9.79 24.26 -10.79
C MET A 208 10.44 24.98 -9.59
N LYS A 209 11.21 26.04 -9.85
CA LYS A 209 11.82 26.87 -8.81
C LYS A 209 10.77 27.65 -8.02
N GLU A 210 9.81 28.25 -8.70
CA GLU A 210 8.64 28.91 -8.10
C GLU A 210 7.84 27.91 -7.25
N LEU A 211 7.49 26.74 -7.81
CA LEU A 211 6.78 25.68 -7.11
C LEU A 211 7.50 25.26 -5.82
N ARG A 212 8.83 25.10 -5.88
CA ARG A 212 9.61 24.68 -4.71
C ARG A 212 9.65 25.72 -3.60
N SER A 213 9.44 27.00 -3.93
CA SER A 213 9.33 28.07 -2.93
C SER A 213 8.02 27.99 -2.15
N HIS A 214 6.97 27.40 -2.73
CA HIS A 214 5.67 27.18 -2.10
C HIS A 214 5.54 25.78 -1.48
N LEU A 215 6.10 24.76 -2.14
CA LEU A 215 6.12 23.37 -1.71
C LEU A 215 7.55 22.90 -1.49
N SER A 216 7.93 22.67 -0.24
CA SER A 216 9.26 22.13 0.12
C SER A 216 9.38 20.64 -0.18
N PHE A 217 9.16 20.23 -1.43
CA PHE A 217 9.34 18.84 -1.85
C PHE A 217 10.83 18.45 -1.81
N THR A 218 11.07 17.22 -1.40
CA THR A 218 12.41 16.65 -1.14
C THR A 218 12.75 15.50 -2.08
N GLN A 219 11.83 15.11 -2.96
CA GLN A 219 12.04 14.02 -3.90
C GLN A 219 11.44 14.34 -5.27
N LEU A 220 12.05 13.77 -6.30
CA LEU A 220 11.53 13.73 -7.66
C LEU A 220 11.40 12.27 -8.11
N ARG A 221 10.35 12.00 -8.88
CA ARG A 221 10.09 10.69 -9.48
C ARG A 221 10.10 10.83 -11.00
N PHE A 222 10.89 10.01 -11.65
CA PHE A 222 10.99 9.93 -13.10
C PHE A 222 10.38 8.62 -13.55
N TYR A 223 9.33 8.70 -14.36
CA TYR A 223 8.65 7.54 -14.92
C TYR A 223 8.43 7.75 -16.41
N CYS A 224 8.90 6.80 -17.21
CA CYS A 224 8.53 6.68 -18.61
C CYS A 224 8.44 5.19 -18.99
N SER A 225 7.53 4.86 -19.90
CA SER A 225 7.33 3.50 -20.36
C SER A 225 6.94 3.49 -21.83
N LYS A 226 7.46 2.52 -22.58
CA LYS A 226 7.09 2.28 -23.98
C LYS A 226 6.32 0.96 -24.10
N GLN A 227 5.19 0.96 -24.80
CA GLN A 227 4.35 -0.23 -24.98
C GLN A 227 5.12 -1.46 -25.50
N GLN A 228 6.12 -1.25 -26.37
CA GLN A 228 6.99 -2.29 -26.92
C GLN A 228 8.46 -2.12 -26.50
N GLY A 229 8.71 -1.42 -25.39
CA GLY A 229 10.07 -1.07 -24.94
C GLY A 229 10.29 -1.29 -23.45
N ARG A 230 11.20 -0.49 -22.88
CA ARG A 230 11.54 -0.55 -21.47
C ARG A 230 10.78 0.51 -20.68
N THR A 231 10.75 0.31 -19.38
CA THR A 231 10.22 1.20 -18.37
C THR A 231 11.40 1.72 -17.55
N PHE A 232 11.61 3.03 -17.61
CA PHE A 232 12.52 3.75 -16.73
C PHE A 232 11.70 4.36 -15.60
N HIS A 233 11.92 3.88 -14.38
CA HIS A 233 11.14 4.24 -13.20
C HIS A 233 12.04 4.36 -11.97
N VAL A 234 12.37 5.59 -11.60
CA VAL A 234 13.28 5.89 -10.48
C VAL A 234 12.76 7.04 -9.63
N THR A 235 13.11 7.03 -8.34
CA THR A 235 12.92 8.14 -7.40
C THR A 235 14.26 8.63 -6.91
N THR A 236 14.40 9.93 -6.66
CA THR A 236 15.60 10.44 -5.98
C THR A 236 15.66 9.88 -4.56
N ALA A 237 16.85 9.44 -4.14
CA ALA A 237 17.09 8.85 -2.83
C ALA A 237 16.84 9.86 -1.71
N ALA A 238 16.37 9.42 -0.54
CA ALA A 238 16.14 10.25 0.64
C ALA A 238 17.45 10.58 1.38
N ASN A 239 18.44 11.09 0.66
CA ASN A 239 19.77 11.44 1.17
C ASN A 239 20.29 12.74 0.53
N SER A 240 21.48 13.18 0.92
CA SER A 240 22.09 14.42 0.39
C SER A 240 22.37 14.38 -1.12
N SER A 241 22.65 13.20 -1.68
CA SER A 241 22.87 13.03 -3.11
C SER A 241 21.58 13.18 -3.90
N GLY A 242 20.47 12.61 -3.40
CA GLY A 242 19.15 12.81 -3.99
C GLY A 242 18.67 14.25 -3.86
N GLU A 243 18.89 14.90 -2.71
CA GLU A 243 18.59 16.33 -2.55
C GLU A 243 19.34 17.20 -3.57
N ALA A 244 20.61 16.90 -3.87
CA ALA A 244 21.35 17.61 -4.92
C ALA A 244 20.67 17.49 -6.31
N VAL A 245 20.04 16.35 -6.60
CA VAL A 245 19.23 16.15 -7.82
C VAL A 245 17.99 17.02 -7.81
N VAL A 246 17.28 17.08 -6.69
CA VAL A 246 16.10 17.94 -6.53
C VAL A 246 16.49 19.41 -6.71
N GLN A 247 17.60 19.87 -6.11
CA GLN A 247 18.12 21.24 -6.27
C GLN A 247 18.44 21.59 -7.71
N TYR A 248 19.06 20.67 -8.44
CA TYR A 248 19.41 20.86 -9.84
C TYR A 248 18.17 20.99 -10.74
N PHE A 249 17.18 20.11 -10.56
CA PHE A 249 15.95 20.14 -11.36
C PHE A 249 14.89 21.15 -10.87
N SER A 250 15.10 21.75 -9.70
CA SER A 250 14.30 22.87 -9.19
C SER A 250 14.99 24.24 -9.36
N GLY A 251 16.07 24.33 -10.13
CA GLY A 251 16.71 25.61 -10.47
C GLY A 251 17.39 26.32 -9.29
N GLN A 252 17.77 25.57 -8.25
CA GLN A 252 18.56 26.09 -7.12
C GLN A 252 20.06 26.05 -7.40
N THR A 253 20.52 25.16 -8.28
CA THR A 253 21.93 25.04 -8.67
C THR A 253 22.08 24.61 -10.13
N ASP A 254 23.21 24.98 -10.74
CA ASP A 254 23.63 24.54 -12.08
C ASP A 254 24.75 23.48 -12.03
N VAL A 255 25.14 23.07 -10.82
CA VAL A 255 26.10 21.99 -10.62
C VAL A 255 25.43 20.66 -10.98
N LEU A 256 26.06 19.90 -11.87
CA LEU A 256 25.57 18.58 -12.27
C LEU A 256 25.74 17.59 -11.09
N PRO A 257 24.66 17.03 -10.54
CA PRO A 257 24.73 16.13 -9.40
C PRO A 257 25.21 14.74 -9.85
N SER A 258 25.84 14.00 -8.94
CA SER A 258 26.24 12.61 -9.18
C SER A 258 25.01 11.74 -9.42
N SER A 259 25.09 10.81 -10.37
CA SER A 259 24.00 9.89 -10.70
C SER A 259 23.92 8.71 -9.73
N CYS A 260 25.01 7.99 -9.49
CA CYS A 260 25.01 6.87 -8.55
C CYS A 260 24.74 7.33 -7.11
N ASN A 261 24.02 6.51 -6.34
CA ASN A 261 23.57 6.78 -4.96
C ASN A 261 22.59 7.96 -4.79
N SER A 262 22.22 8.64 -5.88
CA SER A 262 21.28 9.76 -5.85
C SER A 262 19.83 9.38 -6.18
N PHE A 263 19.60 8.14 -6.61
CA PHE A 263 18.27 7.61 -6.93
C PHE A 263 18.15 6.14 -6.56
N GLU A 264 16.90 5.70 -6.44
CA GLU A 264 16.48 4.32 -6.19
C GLU A 264 15.59 3.86 -7.35
N ARG A 265 15.77 2.60 -7.76
CA ARG A 265 14.94 1.98 -8.80
C ARG A 265 13.60 1.59 -8.20
N MET A 266 12.51 1.99 -8.83
CA MET A 266 11.17 1.67 -8.37
C MET A 266 10.69 0.33 -8.93
N GLN A 267 9.62 -0.21 -8.34
CA GLN A 267 8.97 -1.42 -8.83
C GLN A 267 8.55 -1.26 -10.31
N GLY A 268 8.88 -2.25 -11.13
CA GLY A 268 8.58 -2.27 -12.56
C GLY A 268 9.65 -1.62 -13.46
N ASP A 269 10.70 -1.01 -12.90
CA ASP A 269 11.84 -0.54 -13.69
C ASP A 269 12.60 -1.73 -14.31
N ASN A 270 12.73 -1.73 -15.63
CA ASN A 270 13.56 -2.68 -16.37
C ASN A 270 14.55 -1.95 -17.29
N SER A 271 14.83 -0.68 -16.97
CA SER A 271 15.62 0.19 -17.83
C SER A 271 17.10 -0.17 -17.80
N ARG A 272 17.74 -0.03 -18.96
CA ARG A 272 19.19 -0.15 -19.08
C ARG A 272 19.88 1.09 -18.51
N LEU A 273 19.26 2.26 -18.67
CA LEU A 273 19.71 3.52 -18.12
C LEU A 273 19.93 3.43 -16.61
N ALA A 274 18.94 2.99 -15.82
CA ALA A 274 19.07 2.92 -14.36
C ALA A 274 20.11 1.91 -13.86
N SER A 275 20.49 0.92 -14.67
CA SER A 275 21.50 -0.08 -14.31
C SER A 275 22.96 0.38 -14.46
N LYS A 276 23.21 1.49 -15.16
CA LYS A 276 24.56 1.98 -15.49
C LYS A 276 24.74 3.45 -15.08
N CYS A 277 24.42 3.76 -13.83
CA CYS A 277 24.44 5.15 -13.32
C CYS A 277 25.80 5.81 -13.52
N ASP A 278 26.89 5.07 -13.38
CA ASP A 278 28.28 5.52 -13.51
C ASP A 278 28.60 6.08 -14.90
N ARG A 279 27.82 5.68 -15.91
CA ARG A 279 27.99 6.12 -17.30
C ARG A 279 27.09 7.28 -17.69
N TRP A 280 26.35 7.85 -16.74
CA TRP A 280 25.41 8.91 -17.05
C TRP A 280 26.10 10.24 -17.34
N GLY A 281 25.44 11.03 -18.19
CA GLY A 281 25.69 12.46 -18.27
C GLY A 281 26.91 12.85 -19.09
N ASN A 282 27.06 14.17 -19.19
CA ASN A 282 28.22 14.78 -19.82
C ASN A 282 28.51 16.14 -19.17
N ASP A 283 29.63 16.23 -18.44
CA ASP A 283 30.09 17.45 -17.78
C ASP A 283 31.10 18.26 -18.60
N GLY A 284 31.37 17.82 -19.83
CA GLY A 284 32.55 18.17 -20.64
C GLY A 284 33.22 16.90 -21.17
N SER A 285 33.06 15.79 -20.44
CA SER A 285 33.46 14.43 -20.81
C SER A 285 32.24 13.50 -20.95
N LYS A 286 32.31 12.50 -21.85
CA LYS A 286 31.27 11.44 -21.91
C LYS A 286 31.39 10.55 -20.67
N TYR A 287 30.27 9.98 -20.21
CA TYR A 287 30.23 9.02 -19.10
C TYR A 287 30.69 9.61 -17.77
N ALA A 288 30.22 10.83 -17.46
CA ALA A 288 30.67 11.59 -16.30
C ALA A 288 30.15 11.07 -14.95
N GLY A 289 29.24 10.10 -14.93
CA GLY A 289 28.52 9.66 -13.73
C GLY A 289 27.67 10.78 -13.14
N LYS A 290 27.05 11.61 -13.99
CA LYS A 290 26.28 12.79 -13.59
C LYS A 290 24.88 12.79 -14.20
N TRP A 291 23.94 13.44 -13.52
CA TRP A 291 22.69 13.86 -14.16
C TRP A 291 22.95 15.02 -15.10
N GLY A 292 22.24 15.06 -16.22
CA GLY A 292 22.26 16.21 -17.12
C GLY A 292 23.46 16.28 -18.07
N HIS A 293 23.40 17.30 -18.93
CA HIS A 293 24.42 17.61 -19.92
C HIS A 293 24.86 19.08 -19.74
N HIS A 294 26.17 19.36 -19.75
CA HIS A 294 26.73 20.69 -19.51
C HIS A 294 26.21 21.78 -20.47
N LYS A 295 25.94 21.43 -21.73
CA LYS A 295 25.31 22.31 -22.75
C LYS A 295 23.78 22.45 -22.65
N HIS A 296 23.10 21.68 -21.80
CA HIS A 296 21.63 21.65 -21.73
C HIS A 296 21.08 22.12 -20.38
N ARG A 297 21.72 23.13 -19.79
CA ARG A 297 21.32 23.80 -18.55
C ARG A 297 20.16 24.81 -18.76
N GLY A 298 19.36 24.67 -19.81
CA GLY A 298 18.27 25.62 -20.07
C GLY A 298 17.00 25.34 -19.26
N GLU A 299 15.95 26.12 -19.55
CA GLU A 299 14.58 25.98 -18.99
C GLU A 299 13.94 24.60 -19.19
N ARG A 300 14.51 23.77 -20.09
CA ARG A 300 14.00 22.43 -20.44
C ARG A 300 14.90 21.29 -19.98
N ARG A 301 15.85 21.53 -19.06
CA ARG A 301 16.86 20.52 -18.66
C ARG A 301 16.27 19.22 -18.11
N MET A 302 15.07 19.24 -17.52
CA MET A 302 14.35 18.04 -17.06
C MET A 302 13.89 17.14 -18.22
N TYR A 303 13.76 17.70 -19.42
CA TYR A 303 13.26 17.02 -20.62
C TYR A 303 14.35 16.85 -21.68
N ASN A 304 15.53 17.43 -21.47
CA ASN A 304 16.62 17.43 -22.44
C ASN A 304 17.86 16.79 -21.81
N HIS A 305 17.97 15.46 -21.94
CA HIS A 305 19.11 14.68 -21.45
C HIS A 305 19.24 14.74 -19.92
N ALA A 306 18.12 14.62 -19.20
CA ALA A 306 18.11 14.64 -17.72
C ALA A 306 18.90 13.45 -17.15
N ALA A 307 18.58 12.25 -17.64
CA ALA A 307 19.32 11.02 -17.43
C ALA A 307 19.63 10.41 -18.79
N PHE A 308 20.89 10.18 -19.12
CA PHE A 308 21.26 9.57 -20.39
C PHE A 308 22.66 8.97 -20.34
N ILE A 309 22.91 7.98 -21.18
CA ILE A 309 24.25 7.50 -21.52
C ILE A 309 24.50 7.97 -22.96
N PRO A 310 25.60 8.73 -23.20
CA PRO A 310 25.92 9.20 -24.54
C PRO A 310 25.84 8.07 -25.56
N GLU A 311 25.03 8.26 -26.62
CA GLU A 311 24.89 7.33 -27.76
C GLU A 311 24.23 5.98 -27.42
N GLU A 312 23.58 5.83 -26.26
CA GLU A 312 22.91 4.56 -25.90
C GLU A 312 21.45 4.76 -25.46
N TYR A 313 21.21 5.28 -24.27
CA TYR A 313 19.89 5.34 -23.66
C TYR A 313 19.62 6.74 -23.15
N HIS A 314 18.42 7.26 -23.42
CA HIS A 314 18.14 8.66 -23.18
C HIS A 314 16.78 8.86 -22.49
N TRP A 315 16.75 9.84 -21.59
CA TRP A 315 15.55 10.54 -21.15
C TRP A 315 15.49 11.89 -21.88
N VAL A 316 14.70 11.93 -22.96
CA VAL A 316 14.53 13.13 -23.80
C VAL A 316 13.08 13.24 -24.24
N ALA A 317 12.47 14.40 -24.02
CA ALA A 317 11.11 14.73 -24.46
C ALA A 317 11.04 16.13 -25.10
N VAL A 318 12.08 16.51 -25.87
CA VAL A 318 12.18 17.84 -26.52
C VAL A 318 12.54 17.71 -27.99
N LEU A 319 12.31 18.79 -28.74
CA LEU A 319 12.72 18.91 -30.16
C LEU A 319 12.13 17.81 -31.06
N GLY A 320 10.90 17.38 -30.76
CA GLY A 320 10.23 16.28 -31.49
C GLY A 320 10.80 14.90 -31.20
N LYS A 321 11.62 14.75 -30.14
CA LYS A 321 12.21 13.48 -29.71
C LYS A 321 11.61 13.07 -28.37
N TRP A 322 11.11 11.83 -28.31
CA TRP A 322 10.52 11.21 -27.13
C TRP A 322 11.23 9.88 -26.89
N TRP A 323 12.39 9.97 -26.25
CA TRP A 323 13.24 8.85 -25.90
C TRP A 323 13.07 8.50 -24.44
N CYS A 324 12.83 7.23 -24.22
CA CYS A 324 12.66 6.63 -22.91
C CYS A 324 13.51 5.37 -22.89
N ASP A 325 14.73 5.52 -22.36
CA ASP A 325 15.71 4.44 -22.28
C ASP A 325 16.08 3.87 -23.66
N ASP A 326 16.12 4.70 -24.71
CA ASP A 326 16.51 4.35 -26.09
C ASP A 326 17.23 5.49 -26.87
N ASP A 327 17.58 5.27 -28.15
CA ASP A 327 18.30 6.21 -29.03
C ASP A 327 17.71 6.37 -30.45
N ASN A 328 18.39 7.17 -31.29
CA ASN A 328 18.00 7.57 -32.65
C ASN A 328 18.38 6.55 -33.75
N GLY A 329 18.75 5.31 -33.39
CA GLY A 329 19.61 4.45 -34.22
C GLY A 329 19.02 3.20 -34.89
N SER A 330 17.70 2.94 -34.88
CA SER A 330 17.21 1.71 -35.52
C SER A 330 15.82 1.82 -36.16
N ASN A 331 15.81 2.01 -37.48
CA ASN A 331 14.69 1.69 -38.38
C ASN A 331 14.69 0.19 -38.77
N LEU A 332 15.09 -0.69 -37.85
CA LEU A 332 15.05 -2.15 -38.00
C LEU A 332 14.65 -2.74 -36.65
N ILE A 333 13.40 -3.21 -36.59
CA ILE A 333 12.86 -4.21 -35.65
C ILE A 333 13.13 -3.93 -34.16
N ALA A 334 12.11 -3.45 -33.46
CA ALA A 334 12.00 -3.65 -32.02
C ALA A 334 12.08 -5.16 -31.71
N ILE A 335 13.13 -5.57 -31.01
CA ILE A 335 13.10 -6.78 -30.18
C ILE A 335 13.70 -6.40 -28.82
N SER A 336 12.84 -6.26 -27.82
CA SER A 336 13.20 -6.34 -26.40
C SER A 336 12.96 -7.81 -25.96
N PRO A 337 13.57 -8.36 -24.87
CA PRO A 337 14.42 -7.79 -23.82
C PRO A 337 15.67 -8.65 -23.50
N ASP A 338 16.86 -8.10 -23.62
CA ASP A 338 18.04 -8.95 -23.55
C ASP A 338 18.59 -9.17 -22.14
N PHE A 339 17.96 -10.10 -21.40
CA PHE A 339 18.48 -10.67 -20.17
C PHE A 339 18.57 -12.18 -20.30
N ARG A 340 19.67 -12.75 -19.82
CA ARG A 340 19.93 -14.18 -19.81
C ARG A 340 20.25 -14.59 -18.39
N LEU A 341 19.55 -15.60 -17.89
CA LEU A 341 19.88 -16.23 -16.61
C LEU A 341 21.07 -17.17 -16.83
N VAL A 342 22.23 -16.84 -16.27
CA VAL A 342 23.45 -17.65 -16.42
C VAL A 342 23.69 -18.55 -15.21
N GLY A 343 24.44 -19.64 -15.38
CA GLY A 343 24.79 -20.55 -14.30
C GLY A 343 23.69 -21.53 -13.86
N HIS A 344 22.52 -21.46 -14.48
CA HIS A 344 21.34 -22.28 -14.16
C HIS A 344 20.82 -23.10 -15.34
N VAL A 345 21.57 -23.12 -16.46
CA VAL A 345 21.17 -23.82 -17.68
C VAL A 345 21.25 -25.33 -17.45
N ILE A 346 20.12 -26.01 -17.60
CA ILE A 346 19.99 -27.47 -17.47
C ILE A 346 19.89 -28.19 -18.80
N GLU A 347 19.38 -27.50 -19.83
CA GLU A 347 19.22 -28.09 -21.16
C GLU A 347 19.30 -26.97 -22.19
N THR A 348 20.02 -27.21 -23.29
CA THR A 348 20.04 -26.33 -24.46
C THR A 348 19.39 -27.03 -25.63
N CYS A 349 18.47 -26.37 -26.32
CA CYS A 349 17.81 -26.96 -27.47
C CYS A 349 17.57 -25.95 -28.61
N ASN A 350 17.52 -26.46 -29.84
CA ASN A 350 17.15 -25.68 -31.01
C ASN A 350 15.63 -25.74 -31.19
N ALA A 351 14.96 -24.67 -30.76
CA ALA A 351 13.51 -24.52 -30.77
C ALA A 351 13.14 -23.03 -30.83
N ASP A 352 11.97 -22.71 -31.39
CA ASP A 352 11.42 -21.36 -31.27
C ASP A 352 10.89 -21.10 -29.85
N ALA A 353 10.56 -19.84 -29.54
CA ALA A 353 10.16 -19.44 -28.18
C ALA A 353 8.96 -20.23 -27.63
N PHE A 354 7.99 -20.58 -28.47
CA PHE A 354 6.80 -21.32 -28.05
C PHE A 354 7.15 -22.76 -27.69
N GLU A 355 7.92 -23.44 -28.55
CA GLU A 355 8.40 -24.80 -28.30
C GLU A 355 9.35 -24.87 -27.09
N CYS A 356 10.19 -23.85 -26.87
CA CYS A 356 11.00 -23.72 -25.65
C CYS A 356 10.14 -23.62 -24.40
N GLY A 357 9.06 -22.82 -24.45
CA GLY A 357 8.08 -22.73 -23.39
C GLY A 357 7.41 -24.08 -23.10
N LEU A 358 6.98 -24.81 -24.14
CA LEU A 358 6.36 -26.13 -23.98
C LEU A 358 7.32 -27.15 -23.36
N ARG A 359 8.58 -27.16 -23.79
CA ARG A 359 9.62 -28.03 -23.20
C ARG A 359 9.88 -27.69 -21.75
N CYS A 360 9.95 -26.40 -21.41
CA CYS A 360 10.10 -25.97 -20.02
C CYS A 360 8.89 -26.35 -19.16
N VAL A 361 7.67 -26.27 -19.70
CA VAL A 361 6.46 -26.68 -18.97
C VAL A 361 6.44 -28.20 -18.72
N ARG A 362 6.89 -29.00 -19.69
CA ARG A 362 6.94 -30.47 -19.60
C ARG A 362 8.09 -30.97 -18.71
N ASN A 363 9.21 -30.26 -18.67
CA ASN A 363 10.35 -30.62 -17.85
C ASN A 363 10.15 -30.10 -16.42
N ARG A 364 9.93 -31.02 -15.45
CA ARG A 364 9.70 -30.66 -14.03
C ARG A 364 10.89 -29.92 -13.38
N LYS A 365 12.09 -30.05 -13.94
CA LYS A 365 13.27 -29.33 -13.45
C LYS A 365 13.39 -27.92 -14.04
N CYS A 366 12.61 -27.58 -15.07
CA CYS A 366 12.67 -26.28 -15.72
C CYS A 366 11.72 -25.26 -15.08
N TRP A 367 12.29 -24.11 -14.71
CA TRP A 367 11.57 -23.00 -14.07
C TRP A 367 11.61 -21.70 -14.85
N SER A 368 12.57 -21.56 -15.76
CA SER A 368 12.62 -20.48 -16.74
C SER A 368 13.39 -20.93 -17.97
N TYR A 369 13.40 -20.13 -19.03
CA TYR A 369 14.27 -20.37 -20.17
C TYR A 369 14.78 -19.06 -20.74
N ASN A 370 15.99 -19.08 -21.28
CA ASN A 370 16.53 -18.00 -22.11
C ASN A 370 16.25 -18.37 -23.58
N TYR A 371 15.76 -17.44 -24.38
CA TYR A 371 15.50 -17.65 -25.80
C TYR A 371 16.34 -16.70 -26.63
N TYR A 372 17.19 -17.25 -27.49
CA TYR A 372 17.97 -16.50 -28.44
C TYR A 372 17.25 -16.47 -29.79
N GLY A 373 17.06 -15.27 -30.37
CA GLY A 373 16.20 -15.00 -31.53
C GLY A 373 16.37 -15.89 -32.78
N ASN A 374 17.44 -16.70 -32.87
CA ASN A 374 17.72 -17.64 -33.96
C ASN A 374 17.30 -19.11 -33.64
N LYS A 375 16.16 -19.33 -32.98
CA LYS A 375 15.63 -20.66 -32.60
C LYS A 375 16.55 -21.46 -31.66
N PHE A 376 17.24 -20.80 -30.75
CA PHE A 376 18.06 -21.47 -29.74
C PHE A 376 17.53 -21.09 -28.35
N CYS A 377 17.40 -22.05 -27.44
CA CYS A 377 17.04 -21.74 -26.06
C CYS A 377 17.74 -22.60 -25.03
N GLU A 378 17.82 -22.02 -23.84
CA GLU A 378 18.45 -22.58 -22.66
C GLU A 378 17.39 -22.70 -21.57
N LEU A 379 16.97 -23.91 -21.26
CA LEU A 379 16.10 -24.20 -20.12
C LEU A 379 16.91 -24.05 -18.85
N ASN A 380 16.35 -23.41 -17.83
CA ASN A 380 17.00 -23.16 -16.55
C ASN A 380 16.27 -23.82 -15.38
N ASP A 381 17.03 -24.29 -14.39
CA ASP A 381 16.51 -24.80 -13.12
C ASP A 381 16.22 -23.73 -12.06
N GLN A 382 16.33 -22.46 -12.44
CA GLN A 382 16.01 -21.35 -11.56
C GLN A 382 15.23 -20.26 -12.29
N THR A 383 14.87 -19.22 -11.54
CA THR A 383 14.29 -17.99 -12.07
C THR A 383 15.07 -16.81 -11.54
N TRP A 384 14.94 -15.65 -12.20
CA TRP A 384 15.54 -14.40 -11.73
C TRP A 384 15.18 -14.01 -10.28
N HIS A 385 13.99 -14.38 -9.77
CA HIS A 385 13.64 -14.10 -8.37
C HIS A 385 14.48 -14.87 -7.35
N LEU A 386 14.99 -16.05 -7.74
CA LEU A 386 15.81 -16.91 -6.88
C LEU A 386 17.29 -16.60 -7.04
N SER A 387 17.68 -16.21 -8.25
CA SER A 387 19.04 -15.80 -8.58
C SER A 387 19.05 -14.47 -9.32
N PRO A 388 18.72 -13.35 -8.65
CA PRO A 388 18.63 -12.04 -9.30
C PRO A 388 19.98 -11.55 -9.81
N VAL A 389 21.07 -11.96 -9.17
CA VAL A 389 22.44 -11.60 -9.54
C VAL A 389 22.90 -12.31 -10.82
N THR A 390 22.32 -13.48 -11.14
CA THR A 390 22.70 -14.25 -12.34
C THR A 390 21.84 -13.92 -13.56
N LEU A 391 20.82 -13.05 -13.40
CA LEU A 391 20.11 -12.47 -14.53
C LEU A 391 20.93 -11.31 -15.08
N ILE A 392 21.75 -11.60 -16.09
CA ILE A 392 22.66 -10.61 -16.67
C ILE A 392 22.09 -10.06 -17.99
N PRO A 393 22.38 -8.79 -18.34
CA PRO A 393 22.10 -8.30 -19.67
C PRO A 393 22.85 -9.13 -20.73
N ALA A 394 22.16 -9.62 -21.76
CA ALA A 394 22.74 -10.49 -22.79
C ALA A 394 22.06 -10.31 -24.14
N ASN A 395 22.75 -9.61 -25.05
CA ASN A 395 22.20 -9.20 -26.35
C ASN A 395 21.68 -10.40 -27.18
N GLY A 396 20.47 -10.29 -27.72
CA GLY A 396 19.73 -11.33 -28.46
C GLY A 396 18.99 -12.38 -27.62
N PHE A 397 19.07 -12.36 -26.27
CA PHE A 397 18.44 -13.33 -25.38
C PHE A 397 17.24 -12.79 -24.60
N THR A 398 16.06 -13.35 -24.82
CA THR A 398 14.88 -13.09 -23.98
C THR A 398 14.76 -14.10 -22.84
N TYR A 399 14.78 -13.64 -21.60
CA TYR A 399 14.44 -14.46 -20.44
C TYR A 399 12.92 -14.61 -20.28
N TYR A 400 12.45 -15.83 -20.07
CA TYR A 400 11.06 -16.18 -19.77
C TYR A 400 10.98 -17.01 -18.49
N GLY A 401 10.29 -16.48 -17.46
CA GLY A 401 10.01 -17.22 -16.24
C GLY A 401 8.68 -17.97 -16.32
N LYS A 402 8.60 -19.17 -15.77
CA LYS A 402 7.33 -19.87 -15.55
C LYS A 402 6.48 -19.06 -14.56
N GLU A 403 5.25 -18.71 -14.94
CA GLU A 403 4.34 -17.94 -14.07
C GLU A 403 4.04 -18.67 -12.76
N ARG A 404 4.13 -17.94 -11.64
CA ARG A 404 4.04 -18.51 -10.30
C ARG A 404 2.81 -18.04 -9.54
N ARG A 405 2.18 -18.96 -8.81
CA ARG A 405 1.09 -18.63 -7.87
C ARG A 405 1.65 -17.76 -6.74
N GLY A 406 0.97 -16.68 -6.42
CA GLY A 406 1.34 -15.72 -5.37
C GLY A 406 2.32 -14.62 -5.78
N PHE A 407 2.88 -14.64 -6.99
CA PHE A 407 3.83 -13.59 -7.42
C PHE A 407 3.18 -12.43 -8.18
N HIS A 408 1.97 -12.63 -8.71
CA HIS A 408 1.22 -11.62 -9.46
C HIS A 408 -0.23 -11.58 -9.00
N SER A 409 -0.86 -10.40 -9.09
CA SER A 409 -2.29 -10.20 -8.79
C SER A 409 -3.24 -11.01 -9.68
N LEU A 410 -2.74 -11.61 -10.77
CA LEU A 410 -3.50 -12.42 -11.72
C LEU A 410 -3.45 -13.92 -11.41
N LYS A 411 -2.55 -14.35 -10.51
CA LYS A 411 -2.35 -15.77 -10.18
C LYS A 411 -2.14 -15.89 -8.67
N LEU A 412 -3.23 -15.71 -7.94
CA LEU A 412 -3.26 -15.57 -6.48
C LEU A 412 -3.14 -16.92 -5.78
N GLY A 413 -2.50 -16.94 -4.60
CA GLY A 413 -2.62 -18.06 -3.66
C GLY A 413 -3.81 -17.86 -2.72
N ARG A 414 -4.36 -18.93 -2.14
CA ARG A 414 -5.33 -18.80 -1.03
C ARG A 414 -4.64 -18.50 0.30
N SER A 415 -3.40 -18.95 0.46
CA SER A 415 -2.56 -18.74 1.65
C SER A 415 -1.07 -18.95 1.31
N CYS A 416 -0.17 -18.59 2.22
CA CYS A 416 1.26 -18.92 2.07
C CYS A 416 1.48 -20.44 1.93
N MET A 417 0.69 -21.26 2.61
CA MET A 417 0.77 -22.73 2.50
C MET A 417 0.26 -23.25 1.14
N ASP A 418 -0.80 -22.65 0.58
CA ASP A 418 -1.25 -22.97 -0.77
C ASP A 418 -0.17 -22.65 -1.82
N ILE A 419 0.53 -21.52 -1.66
CA ILE A 419 1.68 -21.18 -2.50
C ILE A 419 2.83 -22.18 -2.28
N ARG A 420 3.11 -22.53 -1.02
CA ARG A 420 4.20 -23.46 -0.65
C ARG A 420 4.05 -24.87 -1.22
N ARG A 421 2.81 -25.33 -1.38
CA ARG A 421 2.46 -26.63 -2.00
C ARG A 421 2.72 -26.67 -3.51
N THR A 422 2.99 -25.55 -4.15
CA THR A 422 3.46 -25.55 -5.53
C THR A 422 4.89 -26.12 -5.59
N GLU A 423 5.21 -26.92 -6.60
CA GLU A 423 6.52 -27.61 -6.71
C GLU A 423 7.71 -26.65 -6.96
N HIS A 424 7.56 -25.34 -6.81
CA HIS A 424 8.56 -24.33 -7.19
C HIS A 424 9.47 -23.97 -6.01
N PRO A 425 10.74 -23.58 -6.25
CA PRO A 425 11.57 -23.02 -5.19
C PRO A 425 11.05 -21.62 -4.81
N LEU A 426 10.87 -21.41 -3.50
CA LEU A 426 10.28 -20.23 -2.90
C LEU A 426 11.26 -19.61 -1.89
N ILE A 427 11.18 -18.29 -1.74
CA ILE A 427 12.00 -17.51 -0.79
C ILE A 427 11.08 -16.83 0.22
N ASN A 428 11.65 -16.39 1.33
CA ASN A 428 10.90 -15.54 2.24
C ASN A 428 10.65 -14.18 1.58
N GLY A 429 9.46 -13.62 1.75
CA GLY A 429 9.14 -12.33 1.16
C GLY A 429 7.65 -12.12 0.92
N GLU A 430 7.36 -11.22 0.00
CA GLU A 430 5.99 -10.77 -0.27
C GLU A 430 5.30 -11.63 -1.32
N TYR A 431 4.05 -12.00 -1.02
CA TYR A 431 3.21 -12.80 -1.89
C TYR A 431 1.78 -12.28 -1.90
N TRP A 432 1.12 -12.39 -3.04
CA TRP A 432 -0.30 -12.09 -3.23
C TRP A 432 -1.16 -13.29 -2.83
N ILE A 433 -2.04 -13.07 -1.87
CA ILE A 433 -3.07 -14.05 -1.48
C ILE A 433 -4.46 -13.46 -1.58
N ASP A 434 -5.45 -14.32 -1.81
CA ASP A 434 -6.88 -14.02 -1.69
C ASP A 434 -7.49 -15.05 -0.73
N PRO A 435 -7.48 -14.77 0.59
CA PRO A 435 -7.96 -15.70 1.61
C PRO A 435 -9.39 -16.15 1.36
N GLU A 436 -10.26 -15.24 0.90
CA GLU A 436 -11.67 -15.50 0.64
C GLU A 436 -11.92 -16.12 -0.74
N GLY A 437 -11.07 -15.81 -1.73
CA GLY A 437 -11.25 -16.17 -3.14
C GLY A 437 -12.37 -15.39 -3.82
N ASN A 438 -12.61 -14.17 -3.37
CA ASN A 438 -13.67 -13.30 -3.88
C ASN A 438 -13.13 -12.22 -4.84
N GLY A 439 -11.85 -12.32 -5.23
CA GLY A 439 -11.21 -11.36 -6.12
C GLY A 439 -10.74 -10.09 -5.42
N ASN A 440 -10.59 -10.12 -4.09
CA ASN A 440 -10.05 -9.01 -3.30
C ASN A 440 -8.68 -9.38 -2.70
N PRO A 441 -7.61 -9.41 -3.52
CA PRO A 441 -6.29 -9.87 -3.11
C PRO A 441 -5.59 -8.91 -2.17
N MET A 442 -4.66 -9.45 -1.39
CA MET A 442 -3.80 -8.71 -0.48
C MET A 442 -2.36 -9.20 -0.57
N LYS A 443 -1.40 -8.30 -0.38
CA LYS A 443 0.03 -8.61 -0.43
C LYS A 443 0.54 -8.83 0.98
N VAL A 444 1.02 -10.02 1.29
CA VAL A 444 1.41 -10.43 2.65
C VAL A 444 2.83 -10.94 2.70
N TYR A 445 3.43 -10.97 3.89
CA TYR A 445 4.71 -11.61 4.09
C TYR A 445 4.55 -13.11 4.37
N CYS A 446 5.21 -13.93 3.56
CA CYS A 446 5.33 -15.37 3.76
C CYS A 446 6.78 -15.76 4.09
N ASP A 447 6.95 -16.57 5.13
CA ASP A 447 8.18 -17.32 5.37
C ASP A 447 8.05 -18.72 4.74
N MET A 448 8.82 -18.93 3.67
CA MET A 448 8.78 -20.10 2.79
C MET A 448 9.91 -21.10 3.07
N THR A 449 10.82 -20.77 3.99
CA THR A 449 12.06 -21.54 4.21
C THR A 449 12.09 -22.18 5.58
N THR A 450 11.69 -21.47 6.62
CA THR A 450 11.85 -21.93 8.01
C THR A 450 10.89 -23.07 8.32
N HIS A 451 11.41 -24.17 8.86
CA HIS A 451 10.64 -25.34 9.30
C HIS A 451 9.66 -25.85 8.23
N GLY A 452 10.12 -25.94 6.98
CA GLY A 452 9.31 -26.41 5.84
C GLY A 452 8.52 -25.30 5.13
N GLY A 453 8.48 -24.08 5.66
CA GLY A 453 7.87 -22.92 5.01
C GLY A 453 6.33 -22.91 5.02
N GLY A 454 5.75 -21.97 4.27
CA GLY A 454 4.30 -21.79 4.15
C GLY A 454 3.69 -20.94 5.27
N TRP A 455 4.52 -20.23 6.02
CA TRP A 455 4.12 -19.44 7.19
C TRP A 455 3.63 -18.05 6.78
N LEU A 456 2.42 -17.69 7.18
CA LEU A 456 1.86 -16.34 7.02
C LEU A 456 2.10 -15.51 8.28
N LEU A 457 2.72 -14.34 8.15
CA LEU A 457 2.94 -13.40 9.25
C LEU A 457 1.63 -12.69 9.63
N ILE A 458 1.16 -12.90 10.86
CA ILE A 458 -0.10 -12.30 11.35
C ILE A 458 0.10 -11.31 12.48
N PHE A 459 1.26 -11.35 13.13
CA PHE A 459 1.62 -10.49 14.23
C PHE A 459 3.05 -10.04 14.00
N ASN A 460 3.29 -8.74 13.92
CA ASN A 460 4.62 -8.19 13.69
C ASN A 460 4.76 -6.91 14.50
N ILE A 461 5.51 -7.00 15.60
CA ILE A 461 5.84 -5.87 16.45
C ILE A 461 7.34 -5.71 16.47
N VAL A 462 7.83 -4.53 16.05
CA VAL A 462 9.23 -4.15 16.22
C VAL A 462 9.28 -2.93 17.14
N PHE A 463 10.02 -3.03 18.22
CA PHE A 463 10.09 -2.01 19.25
C PHE A 463 10.73 -0.72 18.71
N ASN A 464 10.04 0.41 18.92
CA ASN A 464 10.43 1.73 18.44
C ASN A 464 10.08 2.89 19.41
N HIS A 465 9.98 2.61 20.72
CA HIS A 465 9.62 3.58 21.78
C HIS A 465 8.22 4.23 21.66
N GLN A 466 7.31 3.74 20.82
CA GLN A 466 5.95 4.25 20.77
C GLN A 466 5.05 3.62 21.84
N ALA A 467 4.34 4.48 22.60
CA ALA A 467 3.55 4.07 23.76
C ALA A 467 2.18 3.44 23.45
N ASN A 468 1.69 3.53 22.20
CA ASN A 468 0.35 3.05 21.83
C ASN A 468 0.39 2.13 20.61
N LEU A 469 0.16 0.83 20.81
CA LEU A 469 -0.02 -0.13 19.73
C LEU A 469 -1.53 -0.34 19.46
N PRO A 470 -2.03 0.03 18.27
CA PRO A 470 -3.45 -0.13 17.96
C PRO A 470 -3.77 -1.60 17.64
N VAL A 471 -4.53 -2.24 18.53
CA VAL A 471 -5.11 -3.58 18.28
C VAL A 471 -6.10 -3.52 17.12
N LYS A 472 -6.04 -4.50 16.21
CA LYS A 472 -6.81 -4.52 14.95
C LYS A 472 -7.86 -5.62 14.95
N GLU A 473 -9.10 -5.23 14.62
CA GLU A 473 -10.27 -6.11 14.52
C GLU A 473 -10.48 -6.72 13.13
N ASP A 474 -9.79 -6.18 12.12
CA ASP A 474 -9.80 -6.73 10.77
C ASP A 474 -8.48 -7.44 10.51
N TYR A 475 -8.54 -8.70 10.10
CA TYR A 475 -7.33 -9.46 9.78
C TYR A 475 -6.65 -8.95 8.51
N ARG A 476 -7.37 -8.25 7.61
CA ARG A 476 -6.79 -7.77 6.34
C ARG A 476 -5.64 -6.79 6.53
N VAL A 477 -5.49 -6.21 7.73
CA VAL A 477 -4.35 -5.37 8.12
C VAL A 477 -2.98 -6.06 8.07
N ILE A 478 -2.93 -7.40 7.93
CA ILE A 478 -1.66 -8.13 7.78
C ILE A 478 -0.94 -7.80 6.46
N ASP A 479 -1.61 -7.16 5.49
CA ASP A 479 -0.97 -6.60 4.29
C ASP A 479 -0.05 -5.40 4.60
N ASN A 480 -0.26 -4.74 5.73
CA ASN A 480 0.50 -3.60 6.19
C ASN A 480 1.62 -4.01 7.17
N TYR A 481 2.15 -5.23 7.04
CA TYR A 481 3.16 -5.79 7.96
C TYR A 481 4.42 -4.91 8.09
N GLN A 482 4.77 -4.13 7.07
CA GLN A 482 5.92 -3.22 7.04
C GLN A 482 5.82 -2.10 8.09
N ASN A 483 4.62 -1.77 8.57
CA ASN A 483 4.42 -0.81 9.65
C ASN A 483 4.93 -1.31 11.01
N ASN A 484 5.34 -2.58 11.12
CA ASN A 484 5.91 -3.18 12.32
C ASN A 484 5.05 -3.04 13.59
N GLN A 485 3.73 -2.87 13.41
CA GLN A 485 2.76 -2.60 14.47
C GLN A 485 1.45 -3.39 14.26
N THR A 486 1.58 -4.66 13.88
CA THR A 486 0.43 -5.51 13.55
C THR A 486 0.09 -6.43 14.72
N LEU A 487 -1.08 -6.21 15.32
CA LEU A 487 -1.68 -6.98 16.41
C LEU A 487 -3.12 -7.33 16.07
N LEU A 488 -3.41 -8.61 15.86
CA LEU A 488 -4.79 -9.06 15.62
C LEU A 488 -5.51 -9.37 16.94
N THR A 489 -6.80 -9.06 16.99
CA THR A 489 -7.70 -9.61 18.00
C THR A 489 -8.01 -11.08 17.75
N ASN A 490 -8.51 -11.76 18.78
CA ASN A 490 -9.01 -13.13 18.67
C ASN A 490 -10.15 -13.26 17.66
N SER A 491 -11.04 -12.26 17.58
CA SER A 491 -12.12 -12.18 16.58
C SER A 491 -11.56 -12.08 15.16
N ALA A 492 -10.55 -11.23 14.93
CA ALA A 492 -9.87 -11.13 13.65
C ALA A 492 -9.18 -12.45 13.27
N LEU A 493 -8.47 -13.07 14.23
CA LEU A 493 -7.80 -14.35 14.05
C LEU A 493 -8.78 -15.48 13.75
N HIS A 494 -9.93 -15.51 14.45
CA HIS A 494 -11.01 -16.45 14.18
C HIS A 494 -11.54 -16.27 12.76
N LYS A 495 -11.84 -15.03 12.35
CA LYS A 495 -12.31 -14.72 11.00
C LYS A 495 -11.29 -15.17 9.95
N LEU A 496 -10.01 -14.90 10.16
CA LEU A 496 -8.94 -15.40 9.27
C LEU A 496 -8.95 -16.93 9.19
N ARG A 497 -9.13 -17.63 10.31
CA ARG A 497 -9.21 -19.10 10.36
C ARG A 497 -10.37 -19.67 9.53
N THR A 498 -11.47 -18.94 9.40
CA THR A 498 -12.61 -19.35 8.55
C THR A 498 -12.29 -19.32 7.06
N HIS A 499 -11.25 -18.58 6.65
CA HIS A 499 -10.82 -18.44 5.26
C HIS A 499 -9.52 -19.20 4.96
N ILE A 500 -8.63 -19.28 5.94
CA ILE A 500 -7.38 -20.03 5.90
C ILE A 500 -7.40 -21.03 7.06
N HIS A 501 -7.63 -22.30 6.77
CA HIS A 501 -7.64 -23.36 7.78
C HIS A 501 -6.22 -23.72 8.25
N PHE A 502 -5.61 -22.82 9.02
CA PHE A 502 -4.30 -23.06 9.63
C PHE A 502 -4.40 -24.01 10.83
N THR A 503 -3.36 -24.81 11.01
CA THR A 503 -3.24 -25.87 12.04
C THR A 503 -1.98 -25.71 12.88
N GLN A 504 -1.19 -24.65 12.67
CA GLN A 504 -0.07 -24.31 13.53
C GLN A 504 0.06 -22.81 13.81
N LEU A 505 0.53 -22.48 15.01
CA LEU A 505 1.05 -21.17 15.39
C LEU A 505 2.55 -21.28 15.63
N ARG A 506 3.31 -20.32 15.12
CA ARG A 506 4.74 -20.18 15.40
C ARG A 506 5.02 -18.84 16.04
N PHE A 507 5.60 -18.87 17.22
CA PHE A 507 5.97 -17.70 18.00
C PHE A 507 7.46 -17.50 17.88
N HIS A 508 7.90 -16.33 17.43
CA HIS A 508 9.30 -15.98 17.30
C HIS A 508 9.53 -14.58 17.84
N ARG A 509 10.40 -14.48 18.84
CA ARG A 509 10.85 -13.22 19.39
C ARG A 509 12.36 -13.19 19.46
N HIS A 510 12.89 -12.02 19.11
CA HIS A 510 14.27 -11.65 19.37
C HIS A 510 14.34 -10.38 20.23
N LYS A 511 15.11 -10.43 21.32
CA LYS A 511 15.38 -9.28 22.18
C LYS A 511 16.87 -9.26 22.49
N LYS A 512 17.52 -8.13 22.21
CA LYS A 512 18.96 -7.98 22.37
C LYS A 512 19.35 -8.21 23.83
N ASN A 513 20.41 -9.00 24.05
CA ASN A 513 20.92 -9.41 25.37
C ASN A 513 19.96 -10.29 26.20
N VAL A 514 18.97 -10.90 25.56
CA VAL A 514 18.12 -11.96 26.15
C VAL A 514 18.16 -13.17 25.21
N SER A 515 17.81 -14.34 25.72
CA SER A 515 17.56 -15.55 24.94
C SER A 515 16.62 -15.29 23.74
N ASN A 516 16.78 -16.09 22.70
CA ASN A 516 15.87 -16.18 21.58
C ASN A 516 14.72 -17.15 21.92
N PHE A 517 13.48 -16.66 21.84
CA PHE A 517 12.30 -17.50 22.05
C PHE A 517 11.68 -17.83 20.70
N HIS A 518 11.67 -19.10 20.33
CA HIS A 518 11.19 -19.58 19.05
C HIS A 518 10.56 -20.98 19.19
N ILE A 519 9.23 -21.03 19.15
CA ILE A 519 8.48 -22.28 19.27
C ILE A 519 7.42 -22.40 18.18
N VAL A 520 6.98 -23.63 17.94
CA VAL A 520 5.86 -23.92 17.04
C VAL A 520 4.91 -24.93 17.68
N THR A 521 3.60 -24.70 17.58
CA THR A 521 2.61 -25.67 18.05
C THR A 521 2.68 -26.95 17.23
N LYS A 522 2.40 -28.10 17.86
CA LYS A 522 2.34 -29.37 17.15
C LYS A 522 1.13 -29.43 16.22
N THR A 523 1.12 -30.39 15.31
CA THR A 523 0.00 -30.69 14.40
C THR A 523 -0.93 -31.77 14.94
N ASP A 524 -0.76 -32.17 16.20
CA ASP A 524 -1.60 -33.15 16.87
C ASP A 524 -2.79 -32.49 17.58
N GLU A 525 -3.60 -33.29 18.26
CA GLU A 525 -4.78 -32.81 19.00
C GLU A 525 -4.43 -31.78 20.07
N LYS A 526 -3.26 -31.89 20.70
CA LYS A 526 -2.81 -30.93 21.72
C LYS A 526 -2.47 -29.59 21.10
N GLY A 527 -1.80 -29.58 19.95
CA GLY A 527 -1.53 -28.36 19.20
C GLY A 527 -2.81 -27.72 18.65
N GLU A 528 -3.74 -28.52 18.12
CA GLU A 528 -5.04 -28.02 17.66
C GLU A 528 -5.84 -27.35 18.79
N ALA A 529 -5.81 -27.91 20.00
CA ALA A 529 -6.45 -27.31 21.17
C ALA A 529 -5.91 -25.89 21.47
N VAL A 530 -4.62 -25.63 21.25
CA VAL A 530 -4.00 -24.29 21.36
C VAL A 530 -4.64 -23.31 20.38
N ILE A 531 -4.85 -23.75 19.15
CA ILE A 531 -5.40 -22.90 18.09
C ILE A 531 -6.88 -22.62 18.34
N GLN A 532 -7.66 -23.63 18.73
CA GLN A 532 -9.06 -23.44 19.10
C GLN A 532 -9.21 -22.46 20.25
N TYR A 533 -8.32 -22.52 21.25
CA TYR A 533 -8.32 -21.59 22.36
C TYR A 533 -8.05 -20.16 21.92
N PHE A 534 -6.96 -19.92 21.18
CA PHE A 534 -6.59 -18.57 20.72
C PHE A 534 -7.51 -18.01 19.63
N THR A 535 -8.24 -18.85 18.90
CA THR A 535 -9.29 -18.43 17.96
C THR A 535 -10.66 -18.33 18.60
N GLY A 536 -10.76 -18.49 19.93
CA GLY A 536 -12.01 -18.32 20.68
C GLY A 536 -13.06 -19.41 20.44
N GLN A 537 -12.69 -20.54 19.84
CA GLN A 537 -13.58 -21.68 19.61
C GLN A 537 -13.83 -22.52 20.87
N THR A 538 -12.97 -22.40 21.88
CA THR A 538 -13.15 -23.04 23.19
C THR A 538 -12.71 -22.10 24.30
N GLU A 539 -13.32 -22.27 25.48
CA GLU A 539 -12.87 -21.62 26.73
C GLU A 539 -11.93 -22.52 27.53
N THR A 540 -11.79 -23.79 27.13
CA THR A 540 -10.90 -24.74 27.79
C THR A 540 -9.46 -24.38 27.51
N VAL A 541 -8.71 -24.05 28.56
CA VAL A 541 -7.30 -23.71 28.43
C VAL A 541 -6.49 -24.98 28.14
N PRO A 542 -5.71 -25.01 27.05
CA PRO A 542 -4.94 -26.18 26.65
C PRO A 542 -3.70 -26.35 27.54
N THR A 543 -3.24 -27.60 27.63
CA THR A 543 -1.98 -27.95 28.30
C THR A 543 -0.80 -27.34 27.56
N SER A 544 0.20 -26.82 28.28
CA SER A 544 1.43 -26.28 27.69
C SER A 544 2.40 -27.36 27.26
N CYS A 545 2.79 -28.25 28.18
CA CYS A 545 3.75 -29.28 27.86
C CYS A 545 3.20 -30.28 26.83
N GLY A 546 4.01 -30.51 25.81
CA GLY A 546 3.70 -31.43 24.74
C GLY A 546 2.75 -30.91 23.67
N SER A 547 2.22 -29.67 23.77
CA SER A 547 1.41 -29.04 22.71
C SER A 547 2.24 -28.24 21.69
N PHE A 548 3.52 -28.03 21.96
CA PHE A 548 4.47 -27.33 21.09
C PHE A 548 5.81 -28.07 21.02
N GLN A 549 6.67 -27.61 20.12
CA GLN A 549 8.07 -27.99 20.03
C GLN A 549 8.95 -26.74 19.91
N LYS A 550 10.16 -26.83 20.45
CA LYS A 550 11.19 -25.81 20.30
C LYS A 550 11.75 -25.80 18.88
N MET A 551 12.10 -24.63 18.39
CA MET A 551 12.86 -24.48 17.15
C MET A 551 14.35 -24.63 17.44
N GLU A 552 15.16 -24.87 16.40
CA GLU A 552 16.60 -25.15 16.55
C GLU A 552 17.37 -23.98 17.20
N ASP A 553 16.92 -22.76 16.96
CA ASP A 553 17.49 -21.52 17.47
C ASP A 553 16.90 -21.05 18.81
N ASP A 554 16.05 -21.85 19.47
CA ASP A 554 15.48 -21.51 20.77
C ASP A 554 16.38 -21.93 21.95
N ASP A 555 16.84 -20.94 22.70
CA ASP A 555 17.62 -21.11 23.93
C ASP A 555 16.87 -20.62 25.19
N SER A 556 15.57 -20.32 25.05
CA SER A 556 14.75 -19.69 26.09
C SER A 556 14.47 -20.56 27.31
N GLU A 557 14.44 -19.94 28.50
CA GLU A 557 14.07 -20.58 29.77
C GLU A 557 12.56 -20.85 29.83
N LEU A 558 11.76 -19.95 29.28
CA LEU A 558 10.32 -20.07 29.15
C LEU A 558 9.96 -21.36 28.42
N ALA A 559 10.56 -21.65 27.26
CA ALA A 559 10.26 -22.89 26.52
C ALA A 559 10.79 -24.16 27.21
N LYS A 560 11.90 -24.07 27.97
CA LYS A 560 12.46 -25.20 28.75
C LYS A 560 11.52 -25.65 29.87
N SER A 561 10.83 -24.70 30.51
CA SER A 561 10.03 -24.94 31.72
C SER A 561 8.53 -24.91 31.45
N CYS A 562 8.06 -25.61 30.40
CA CYS A 562 6.65 -25.61 29.99
C CYS A 562 5.68 -26.00 31.11
N SER A 563 6.07 -26.88 32.04
CA SER A 563 5.18 -27.39 33.09
C SER A 563 4.85 -26.32 34.12
N TRP A 564 5.63 -25.23 34.14
CA TRP A 564 5.45 -24.10 35.02
C TRP A 564 4.62 -22.98 34.39
N TRP A 565 4.08 -23.21 33.20
CA TRP A 565 3.29 -22.20 32.50
C TRP A 565 1.91 -22.00 33.13
N GLY A 566 1.49 -20.75 33.07
CA GLY A 566 0.11 -20.37 33.19
C GLY A 566 -0.42 -20.28 34.62
N LYS A 567 -1.70 -19.90 34.68
CA LYS A 567 -2.46 -19.80 35.92
C LYS A 567 -3.87 -20.31 35.73
N LYS A 568 -4.26 -21.25 36.58
CA LYS A 568 -5.63 -21.78 36.67
C LYS A 568 -6.21 -21.45 38.04
N ASN A 569 -7.35 -20.75 38.06
CA ASN A 569 -7.94 -20.19 39.27
C ASN A 569 -6.93 -19.26 39.99
N SER A 570 -6.49 -19.63 41.19
CA SER A 570 -5.50 -18.89 41.99
C SER A 570 -4.10 -19.52 41.97
N ALA A 571 -3.91 -20.68 41.31
CA ALA A 571 -2.65 -21.41 41.31
C ALA A 571 -1.82 -21.09 40.05
N TYR A 572 -0.56 -20.68 40.25
CA TYR A 572 0.45 -20.61 39.20
C TYR A 572 1.03 -21.98 38.89
N ARG A 573 1.76 -22.10 37.77
CA ARG A 573 2.42 -23.35 37.34
C ARG A 573 1.42 -24.48 37.11
N SER A 574 0.38 -24.17 36.36
CA SER A 574 -0.74 -25.08 36.11
C SER A 574 -0.57 -25.96 34.87
N ASP A 575 0.59 -25.93 34.22
CA ASP A 575 0.85 -26.58 32.92
C ASP A 575 -0.21 -26.20 31.88
N THR A 576 -0.51 -24.90 31.78
CA THR A 576 -1.51 -24.37 30.85
C THR A 576 -1.01 -23.15 30.09
N TRP A 577 -1.55 -22.92 28.89
CA TRP A 577 -1.32 -21.68 28.14
C TRP A 577 -1.98 -20.48 28.84
N GLY A 578 -1.17 -19.47 29.19
CA GLY A 578 -1.66 -18.17 29.67
C GLY A 578 -2.54 -18.23 30.91
N ILE A 579 -3.47 -17.29 30.99
CA ILE A 579 -4.40 -17.12 32.12
C ILE A 579 -5.81 -17.44 31.64
N VAL A 580 -6.56 -18.23 32.42
CA VAL A 580 -7.98 -18.52 32.13
C VAL A 580 -8.75 -17.22 31.88
N GLY A 581 -9.39 -17.10 30.72
CA GLY A 581 -10.16 -15.93 30.30
C GLY A 581 -9.37 -14.84 29.54
N ARG A 582 -8.03 -14.91 29.48
CA ARG A 582 -7.19 -14.01 28.68
C ARG A 582 -6.63 -14.76 27.48
N ARG A 583 -7.18 -14.46 26.31
CA ARG A 583 -6.91 -15.22 25.08
C ARG A 583 -6.09 -14.42 24.08
N GLU A 584 -5.81 -13.17 24.37
CA GLU A 584 -5.13 -12.26 23.48
C GLU A 584 -3.66 -12.68 23.33
N LEU A 585 -3.22 -12.91 22.09
CA LEU A 585 -1.83 -13.28 21.78
C LEU A 585 -0.79 -12.22 22.22
N TYR A 586 -1.25 -11.02 22.54
CA TYR A 586 -0.42 -9.92 23.05
C TYR A 586 -0.48 -9.74 24.57
N ASP A 587 -1.40 -10.42 25.27
CA ASP A 587 -1.60 -10.30 26.72
C ASP A 587 -1.32 -11.62 27.43
N VAL A 588 -0.03 -11.94 27.57
CA VAL A 588 0.46 -13.07 28.38
C VAL A 588 -0.09 -14.44 27.92
N PRO A 589 0.03 -14.81 26.62
CA PRO A 589 -0.37 -16.14 26.12
C PRO A 589 0.44 -17.28 26.75
N MET A 590 1.62 -17.00 27.29
CA MET A 590 2.49 -17.95 27.98
C MET A 590 3.40 -17.22 28.95
N PHE A 591 3.57 -17.76 30.15
CA PHE A 591 4.40 -17.17 31.19
C PHE A 591 4.65 -18.13 32.34
N ILE A 592 5.75 -17.90 33.06
CA ILE A 592 6.06 -18.45 34.38
C ILE A 592 5.92 -17.31 35.39
N GLY A 593 5.01 -17.46 36.35
CA GLY A 593 4.69 -16.39 37.30
C GLY A 593 5.91 -15.84 38.01
N GLY A 594 6.18 -14.54 37.78
CA GLY A 594 7.27 -13.80 38.42
C GLY A 594 8.67 -14.02 37.85
N LEU A 595 8.80 -14.70 36.69
CA LEU A 595 10.12 -15.09 36.14
C LEU A 595 10.28 -14.77 34.65
N HIS A 596 9.49 -15.41 33.78
CA HIS A 596 9.68 -15.33 32.32
C HIS A 596 8.33 -15.25 31.62
N HIS A 597 8.07 -14.21 30.83
CA HIS A 597 6.77 -13.94 30.24
C HIS A 597 6.88 -13.76 28.72
N TRP A 598 5.78 -13.91 27.98
CA TRP A 598 5.58 -13.32 26.65
C TRP A 598 4.51 -12.23 26.78
N MET A 599 4.85 -10.95 26.64
CA MET A 599 3.89 -9.85 26.78
C MET A 599 4.27 -8.65 25.91
N THR A 600 3.30 -8.16 25.15
CA THR A 600 3.42 -6.92 24.35
C THR A 600 2.14 -6.11 24.53
N SER A 601 1.88 -5.67 25.77
CA SER A 601 0.56 -5.16 26.13
C SER A 601 0.42 -3.68 25.78
N PRO A 602 -0.56 -3.30 24.92
CA PRO A 602 -0.82 -1.90 24.58
C PRO A 602 -1.36 -1.06 25.74
N LYS A 603 -1.68 -1.68 26.89
CA LYS A 603 -2.31 -0.99 28.04
C LYS A 603 -1.36 -0.70 29.21
N GLY A 604 -0.12 -1.18 29.18
CA GLY A 604 0.73 -1.14 30.38
C GLY A 604 2.23 -0.98 30.15
N ASP A 605 2.67 -0.69 28.91
CA ASP A 605 4.09 -0.54 28.53
C ASP A 605 4.99 -1.73 28.95
N ARG A 606 4.39 -2.93 28.99
CA ARG A 606 5.10 -4.17 29.34
C ARG A 606 5.54 -4.88 28.08
N TRP A 607 6.85 -5.00 27.96
CA TRP A 607 7.59 -5.57 26.84
C TRP A 607 8.46 -6.72 27.31
N GLU A 608 7.80 -7.86 27.52
CA GLU A 608 8.39 -9.03 28.15
C GLU A 608 8.55 -10.13 27.12
N CYS A 609 9.73 -10.73 27.09
CA CYS A 609 9.92 -11.99 26.40
C CYS A 609 11.08 -12.78 26.99
N ASP A 610 10.73 -13.92 27.59
CA ASP A 610 11.62 -14.73 28.41
C ASP A 610 12.33 -13.95 29.52
N ASP A 611 11.69 -12.89 29.97
CA ASP A 611 12.06 -12.06 31.11
C ASP A 611 10.79 -11.57 31.83
N PHE A 612 10.94 -10.84 32.93
CA PHE A 612 9.83 -10.35 33.74
C PHE A 612 10.11 -8.95 34.27
N HIS A 613 9.14 -8.04 34.13
CA HIS A 613 9.18 -6.72 34.73
C HIS A 613 8.54 -6.73 36.11
N ASP A 614 9.38 -6.62 37.15
CA ASP A 614 8.97 -6.26 38.52
C ASP A 614 9.59 -4.90 38.90
N PRO A 615 8.78 -3.86 39.16
CA PRO A 615 9.27 -2.58 39.67
C PRO A 615 10.08 -2.67 40.97
N GLN A 616 9.96 -3.78 41.73
CA GLN A 616 10.66 -4.00 42.99
C GLN A 616 11.91 -4.90 42.88
N HIS A 617 12.12 -5.62 41.76
CA HIS A 617 13.24 -6.56 41.58
C HIS A 617 13.96 -6.32 40.24
N SER A 618 15.04 -5.53 40.28
CA SER A 618 15.77 -5.02 39.11
C SER A 618 16.75 -6.00 38.45
N GLN A 619 16.91 -7.22 38.97
CA GLN A 619 17.97 -8.15 38.51
C GLN A 619 17.60 -9.01 37.29
N LEU A 620 16.32 -9.05 36.86
CA LEU A 620 15.85 -9.83 35.69
C LEU A 620 15.37 -8.94 34.53
N GLN A 621 15.73 -7.66 34.55
CA GLN A 621 15.20 -6.66 33.62
C GLN A 621 16.16 -6.41 32.45
N ALA A 622 15.76 -6.81 31.23
CA ALA A 622 16.32 -6.26 30.01
C ALA A 622 15.29 -5.30 29.39
N PRO A 623 15.52 -3.99 29.32
CA PRO A 623 14.62 -3.12 28.56
C PRO A 623 14.68 -3.48 27.07
N PRO A 624 13.56 -3.46 26.34
CA PRO A 624 13.60 -3.62 24.89
C PRO A 624 14.41 -2.49 24.26
N THR A 625 15.16 -2.85 23.23
CA THR A 625 15.99 -1.96 22.43
C THR A 625 15.42 -1.83 21.01
N GLN A 626 15.79 -0.75 20.33
CA GLN A 626 15.33 -0.52 18.96
C GLN A 626 15.73 -1.71 18.06
N GLY A 627 14.74 -2.31 17.39
CA GLY A 627 14.93 -3.47 16.52
C GLY A 627 14.53 -4.81 17.14
N ASP A 628 14.30 -4.87 18.46
CA ASP A 628 13.72 -6.06 19.10
C ASP A 628 12.31 -6.32 18.56
N PHE A 629 11.95 -7.59 18.38
CA PHE A 629 10.69 -7.93 17.71
C PHE A 629 9.94 -9.10 18.33
N TRP A 630 8.62 -9.06 18.18
CA TRP A 630 7.69 -10.16 18.47
C TRP A 630 6.91 -10.47 17.20
N ARG A 631 7.02 -11.71 16.74
CA ARG A 631 6.36 -12.19 15.54
C ARG A 631 5.58 -13.46 15.80
N ILE A 632 4.39 -13.53 15.21
CA ILE A 632 3.57 -14.74 15.23
C ILE A 632 3.16 -15.04 13.79
N PHE A 633 3.34 -16.30 13.42
CA PHE A 633 3.00 -16.83 12.11
C PHE A 633 1.95 -17.93 12.24
N ILE A 634 1.14 -18.10 11.20
CA ILE A 634 0.19 -19.20 11.05
C ILE A 634 0.56 -20.06 9.84
N ARG A 635 0.21 -21.35 9.88
CA ARG A 635 0.37 -22.27 8.75
C ARG A 635 -0.75 -23.29 8.67
#